data_AF-A0A453GX99-F1
#
_entry.id   AF-A0A453GX99-F1
#
_cell.length_a   1.000
_cell.length_b   1.000
_cell.length_c   1.000
_cell.angle_alpha   90.00
_cell.angle_beta   90.00
_cell.angle_gamma   90.00
#
_symmetry.space_group_name_H-M   'P 1'
#
loop_
_entity.id
_entity.type
_entity.pdbx_description
1 polymer ?
#
loop_
_entity_poly.entity_id
_entity_poly.type
_entity_poly.pdbx_seq_one_letter_code
_entity_poly.pdbx_strand_id
1 'polypeptide(L)'
;EFATEQQTVSADVIRRSYAATEEGFLNLVRKQWLIKPQIASVGTCCLVGIINEGVLYIANTGDSRAVLGRLERGVKDIRAVQLSSEHNASFQEVRDELRQMHPDDPRIVVLKHNVWRVKGIIQVSRTIGDAYLKSSEFNREPLLARFRIPGPFHKPILCPEPSIEEHRLCAEDQFVIFASDGLWEHLSNQEAVDIVHCSPRNGIARRLIKAALREAAKKREMRYSDLKKIDRGVRRHFHDDITVVVLFMEPALISRRLYGGPLLSLRGGGSTPTFAQKC
;
A
#
# COMPACT_ATOMS: atom_id res chain seq x y z
N GLU A 1 6.87 -18.49 -11.74
CA GLU A 1 8.30 -18.80 -11.71
C GLU A 1 8.71 -19.27 -10.31
N PHE A 2 8.89 -18.38 -9.32
CA PHE A 2 9.35 -18.80 -7.97
C PHE A 2 8.43 -19.79 -7.22
N ALA A 3 7.09 -19.62 -7.27
CA ALA A 3 6.15 -20.56 -6.67
C ALA A 3 6.08 -21.90 -7.43
N THR A 4 6.40 -21.89 -8.73
CA THR A 4 6.44 -23.08 -9.58
C THR A 4 7.68 -23.92 -9.28
N GLU A 5 8.79 -23.27 -8.93
CA GLU A 5 10.04 -23.92 -8.52
C GLU A 5 9.96 -24.55 -7.13
N GLN A 6 9.21 -23.96 -6.20
CA GLN A 6 9.07 -24.45 -4.81
C GLN A 6 7.77 -25.19 -4.50
N GLN A 7 6.90 -25.36 -5.50
CA GLN A 7 5.59 -26.03 -5.42
C GLN A 7 4.62 -25.49 -4.35
N THR A 8 4.97 -24.41 -3.63
CA THR A 8 4.15 -23.82 -2.56
C THR A 8 4.38 -22.29 -2.48
N VAL A 9 3.39 -21.55 -1.99
CA VAL A 9 3.57 -20.13 -1.63
C VAL A 9 4.05 -20.04 -0.19
N SER A 10 5.13 -19.31 0.03
CA SER A 10 5.70 -19.01 1.34
C SER A 10 6.14 -17.55 1.42
N ALA A 11 6.39 -17.04 2.64
CA ALA A 11 6.95 -15.71 2.85
C ALA A 11 8.25 -15.49 2.05
N ASP A 12 9.11 -16.51 1.93
CA ASP A 12 10.39 -16.39 1.21
C ASP A 12 10.22 -16.35 -0.32
N VAL A 13 9.21 -17.03 -0.88
CA VAL A 13 8.82 -16.87 -2.29
C VAL A 13 8.39 -15.44 -2.55
N ILE A 14 7.60 -14.86 -1.63
CA ILE A 14 7.09 -13.50 -1.75
C ILE A 14 8.24 -12.49 -1.65
N ARG A 15 9.13 -12.62 -0.65
CA ARG A 15 10.32 -11.75 -0.52
C ARG A 15 11.17 -11.76 -1.77
N ARG A 16 11.46 -12.95 -2.33
CA ARG A 16 12.23 -13.06 -3.59
C ARG A 16 11.51 -12.45 -4.78
N SER A 17 10.18 -12.52 -4.82
CA SER A 17 9.38 -11.86 -5.87
C SER A 17 9.49 -10.33 -5.81
N TYR A 18 9.46 -9.76 -4.60
CA TYR A 18 9.72 -8.33 -4.39
C TYR A 18 11.15 -7.95 -4.78
N ALA A 19 12.15 -8.72 -4.33
CA ALA A 19 13.55 -8.49 -4.68
C ALA A 19 13.82 -8.57 -6.19
N ALA A 20 13.24 -9.55 -6.88
CA ALA A 20 13.34 -9.68 -8.33
C ALA A 20 12.68 -8.51 -9.07
N THR A 21 11.54 -8.03 -8.56
CA THR A 21 10.85 -6.85 -9.12
C THR A 21 11.68 -5.58 -8.96
N GLU A 22 12.25 -5.37 -7.77
CA GLU A 22 13.17 -4.27 -7.49
C GLU A 22 14.40 -4.31 -8.40
N GLU A 23 15.09 -5.46 -8.48
CA GLU A 23 16.28 -5.58 -9.31
C GLU A 23 15.97 -5.42 -10.80
N GLY A 24 14.82 -5.93 -11.25
CA GLY A 24 14.31 -5.68 -12.61
C GLY A 24 14.13 -4.20 -12.90
N PHE A 25 13.57 -3.44 -11.95
CA PHE A 25 13.41 -2.00 -12.07
C PHE A 25 14.75 -1.26 -12.03
N LEU A 26 15.66 -1.59 -11.10
CA LEU A 26 16.99 -0.98 -11.02
C LEU A 26 17.79 -1.21 -12.30
N ASN A 27 17.70 -2.39 -12.90
CA ASN A 27 18.32 -2.67 -14.20
C ASN A 27 17.74 -1.82 -15.32
N LEU A 28 16.43 -1.54 -15.32
CA LEU A 28 15.82 -0.59 -16.24
C LEU A 28 16.36 0.83 -16.01
N VAL A 29 16.50 1.27 -14.76
CA VAL A 29 17.10 2.57 -14.40
C VAL A 29 18.52 2.68 -14.94
N ARG A 30 19.37 1.67 -14.72
CA ARG A 30 20.76 1.63 -15.24
C ARG A 30 20.80 1.76 -16.76
N LYS A 31 19.99 0.98 -17.48
CA LYS A 31 19.91 1.01 -18.95
C LYS A 31 19.45 2.37 -19.49
N GLN A 32 18.58 3.06 -18.76
CA GLN A 32 17.99 4.34 -19.17
C GLN A 32 18.71 5.56 -18.56
N TRP A 33 19.76 5.37 -17.77
CA TRP A 33 20.32 6.42 -16.90
C TRP A 33 20.72 7.70 -17.65
N LEU A 34 21.37 7.55 -18.81
CA LEU A 34 21.83 8.68 -19.62
C LEU A 34 20.72 9.31 -20.49
N ILE A 35 19.62 8.58 -20.74
CA ILE A 35 18.53 9.02 -21.64
C ILE A 35 17.37 9.61 -20.83
N LYS A 36 17.04 8.99 -19.69
CA LYS A 36 15.86 9.28 -18.88
C LYS A 36 16.19 9.17 -17.38
N PRO A 37 17.13 9.97 -16.83
CA PRO A 37 17.59 9.84 -15.44
C PRO A 37 16.49 10.02 -14.39
N GLN A 38 15.41 10.74 -14.72
CA GLN A 38 14.26 10.92 -13.83
C GLN A 38 13.55 9.62 -13.46
N ILE A 39 13.76 8.52 -14.19
CA ILE A 39 13.23 7.21 -13.81
C ILE A 39 13.78 6.75 -12.44
N ALA A 40 14.98 7.19 -12.06
CA ALA A 40 15.58 6.87 -10.77
C ALA A 40 14.83 7.48 -9.57
N SER A 41 14.06 8.55 -9.79
CA SER A 41 13.23 9.17 -8.75
C SER A 41 11.78 8.67 -8.74
N VAL A 42 11.48 7.62 -9.51
CA VAL A 42 10.16 6.99 -9.53
C VAL A 42 10.20 5.80 -8.58
N GLY A 43 9.22 5.76 -7.67
CA GLY A 43 9.00 4.64 -6.77
C GLY A 43 7.51 4.46 -6.48
N THR A 44 7.19 3.37 -5.80
CA THR A 44 5.82 3.01 -5.44
C THR A 44 5.77 2.26 -4.12
N CYS A 45 4.70 2.50 -3.37
CA CYS A 45 4.22 1.55 -2.37
C CYS A 45 3.65 0.31 -3.09
N CYS A 46 3.77 -0.87 -2.49
CA CYS A 46 3.25 -2.12 -3.05
C CYS A 46 2.68 -2.99 -1.93
N LEU A 47 1.36 -3.17 -1.95
CA LEU A 47 0.59 -4.02 -1.07
C LEU A 47 0.00 -5.19 -1.87
N VAL A 48 0.30 -6.42 -1.46
CA VAL A 48 -0.11 -7.65 -2.14
C VAL A 48 -0.79 -8.58 -1.14
N GLY A 49 -1.92 -9.16 -1.57
CA GLY A 49 -2.60 -10.24 -0.87
C GLY A 49 -2.56 -11.53 -1.69
N ILE A 50 -2.13 -12.64 -1.07
CA ILE A 50 -2.11 -13.96 -1.72
C ILE A 50 -2.86 -14.95 -0.83
N ILE A 51 -3.85 -15.64 -1.40
CA ILE A 51 -4.52 -16.73 -0.71
C ILE A 51 -3.98 -18.03 -1.28
N ASN A 52 -3.22 -18.76 -0.48
CA ASN A 52 -2.73 -20.08 -0.81
C ASN A 52 -3.04 -21.02 0.35
N GLU A 53 -3.64 -22.16 0.04
CA GLU A 53 -3.94 -23.19 1.02
C GLU A 53 -4.55 -22.66 2.33
N GLY A 54 -5.50 -21.70 2.23
CA GLY A 54 -6.28 -21.17 3.36
C GLY A 54 -5.50 -20.28 4.30
N VAL A 55 -4.27 -19.94 3.91
CA VAL A 55 -3.48 -18.88 4.50
C VAL A 55 -3.59 -17.69 3.56
N LEU A 56 -3.93 -16.54 4.13
CA LEU A 56 -3.85 -15.24 3.51
C LEU A 56 -2.51 -14.61 3.88
N TYR A 57 -1.64 -14.45 2.89
CA TYR A 57 -0.39 -13.72 3.02
C TYR A 57 -0.63 -12.26 2.65
N ILE A 58 -0.22 -11.33 3.51
CA ILE A 58 -0.25 -9.89 3.25
C ILE A 58 1.18 -9.37 3.23
N ALA A 59 1.65 -8.93 2.07
CA ALA A 59 2.97 -8.36 1.90
C ALA A 59 2.87 -6.86 1.62
N ASN A 60 3.58 -6.04 2.38
CA ASN A 60 3.50 -4.58 2.26
C ASN A 60 4.88 -3.91 2.21
N THR A 61 5.04 -2.99 1.25
CA THR A 61 6.13 -2.01 1.17
C THR A 61 5.49 -0.62 1.06
N GLY A 62 5.72 0.24 2.04
CA GLY A 62 5.11 1.57 2.12
C GLY A 62 3.92 1.62 3.07
N ASP A 63 2.97 2.50 2.79
CA ASP A 63 1.89 2.92 3.71
C ASP A 63 0.48 2.67 3.17
N SER A 64 0.37 1.86 2.13
CA SER A 64 -0.90 1.17 1.85
C SER A 64 -1.22 0.20 3.00
N ARG A 65 -2.50 -0.09 3.21
CA ARG A 65 -2.95 -0.94 4.33
C ARG A 65 -4.02 -1.94 3.91
N ALA A 66 -3.93 -3.15 4.48
CA ALA A 66 -4.95 -4.20 4.40
C ALA A 66 -5.67 -4.36 5.74
N VAL A 67 -7.01 -4.37 5.71
CA VAL A 67 -7.87 -4.49 6.89
C VAL A 67 -8.94 -5.57 6.65
N LEU A 68 -8.99 -6.55 7.55
CA LEU A 68 -9.96 -7.63 7.59
C LEU A 68 -11.20 -7.20 8.39
N GLY A 69 -12.38 -7.43 7.81
CA GLY A 69 -13.64 -7.44 8.54
C GLY A 69 -13.95 -8.84 9.05
N ARG A 70 -13.90 -9.04 10.37
CA ARG A 70 -14.13 -10.32 11.04
C ARG A 70 -15.38 -10.25 11.91
N LEU A 71 -16.30 -11.21 11.77
CA LEU A 71 -17.46 -11.31 12.66
C LEU A 71 -17.03 -11.65 14.08
N GLU A 72 -17.61 -10.98 15.06
CA GLU A 72 -17.43 -11.36 16.46
C GLU A 72 -18.36 -12.52 16.83
N ARG A 73 -17.83 -13.50 17.57
CA ARG A 73 -18.64 -14.66 17.97
C ARG A 73 -19.70 -14.25 18.99
N GLY A 74 -20.94 -14.66 18.73
CA GLY A 74 -22.07 -14.41 19.64
C GLY A 74 -22.70 -13.01 19.50
N VAL A 75 -22.16 -12.14 18.64
CA VAL A 75 -22.71 -10.82 18.33
C VAL A 75 -22.86 -10.70 16.81
N LYS A 76 -23.89 -10.00 16.32
CA LYS A 76 -24.02 -9.67 14.89
C LYS A 76 -23.20 -8.41 14.54
N ASP A 77 -22.00 -8.31 15.11
CA ASP A 77 -21.12 -7.17 14.90
C ASP A 77 -19.84 -7.60 14.19
N ILE A 78 -19.19 -6.65 13.53
CA ILE A 78 -17.98 -6.86 12.76
C ILE A 78 -16.84 -6.02 13.32
N ARG A 79 -15.69 -6.65 13.51
CA ARG A 79 -14.48 -5.98 14.00
C ARG A 79 -13.48 -5.82 12.89
N ALA A 80 -12.84 -4.65 12.85
CA ALA A 80 -11.69 -4.40 12.01
C ALA A 80 -10.41 -5.01 12.61
N VAL A 81 -9.69 -5.77 11.80
CA VAL A 81 -8.37 -6.34 12.13
C VAL A 81 -7.37 -5.90 11.06
N GLN A 82 -6.39 -5.09 11.43
CA GLN A 82 -5.34 -4.67 10.51
C GLN A 82 -4.39 -5.85 10.25
N LEU A 83 -4.14 -6.17 8.98
CA LEU A 83 -3.29 -7.29 8.57
C LEU A 83 -1.93 -6.85 8.00
N SER A 84 -1.63 -5.56 7.98
CA SER A 84 -0.39 -5.03 7.42
C SER A 84 0.25 -4.02 8.36
N SER A 85 1.57 -4.11 8.53
CA SER A 85 2.37 -3.03 9.10
C SER A 85 2.54 -1.92 8.07
N GLU A 86 2.55 -0.67 8.51
CA GLU A 86 2.78 0.50 7.65
C GLU A 86 4.17 1.05 7.85
N HIS A 87 4.80 1.43 6.74
CA HIS A 87 6.19 1.88 6.69
C HIS A 87 6.24 3.38 6.44
N ASN A 88 5.57 4.16 7.30
CA ASN A 88 5.50 5.63 7.23
C ASN A 88 6.21 6.27 8.44
N ALA A 89 7.01 7.31 8.21
CA ALA A 89 7.75 8.05 9.22
C ALA A 89 6.86 8.82 10.21
N SER A 90 5.54 8.90 10.00
CA SER A 90 4.60 9.37 11.01
C SER A 90 4.59 8.46 12.25
N PHE A 91 4.82 7.15 12.07
CA PHE A 91 4.90 6.17 13.16
C PHE A 91 6.24 6.27 13.89
N GLN A 92 6.22 6.17 15.22
CA GLN A 92 7.44 6.30 16.03
C GLN A 92 8.39 5.12 15.80
N GLU A 93 7.84 3.92 15.68
CA GLU A 93 8.55 2.66 15.48
C GLU A 93 9.38 2.69 14.19
N VAL A 94 8.80 3.21 13.10
CA VAL A 94 9.49 3.40 11.82
C VAL A 94 10.61 4.42 11.92
N ARG A 95 10.41 5.50 12.71
CA ARG A 95 11.46 6.50 12.93
C ARG A 95 12.63 5.92 13.74
N ASP A 96 12.33 5.06 14.70
CA ASP A 96 13.36 4.42 15.52
C ASP A 96 14.12 3.34 14.73
N GLU A 97 13.44 2.56 13.90
CA GLU A 97 14.06 1.65 12.92
C GLU A 97 15.04 2.39 12.00
N LEU A 98 14.61 3.52 11.41
CA LEU A 98 15.47 4.34 10.55
C LEU A 98 16.70 4.88 11.28
N ARG A 99 16.55 5.35 12.51
CA ARG A 99 17.68 5.82 13.34
C ARG A 99 18.65 4.69 13.68
N GLN A 100 18.13 3.50 13.97
CA GLN A 100 18.94 2.32 14.28
C GLN A 100 19.74 1.83 13.07
N MET A 101 19.15 1.84 11.88
CA MET A 101 19.85 1.44 10.64
C MET A 101 20.90 2.47 10.19
N HIS A 102 20.69 3.75 10.53
CA HIS A 102 21.53 4.88 10.15
C HIS A 102 22.01 5.71 11.36
N PRO A 103 22.78 5.13 12.29
CA PRO A 103 23.19 5.81 13.52
C PRO A 103 24.08 7.05 13.27
N ASP A 104 24.80 7.05 12.15
CA ASP A 104 25.71 8.14 11.76
C ASP A 104 25.03 9.24 10.93
N ASP A 105 23.73 9.12 10.63
CA ASP A 105 22.96 10.10 9.86
C ASP A 105 21.89 10.77 10.73
N PRO A 106 22.22 11.85 11.46
CA PRO A 106 21.25 12.56 12.31
C PRO A 106 20.10 13.19 11.51
N ARG A 107 20.20 13.21 10.17
CA ARG A 107 19.17 13.73 9.26
C ARG A 107 18.43 12.62 8.52
N ILE A 108 18.54 11.36 8.95
CA ILE A 108 17.82 10.23 8.34
C ILE A 108 16.31 10.47 8.35
N VAL A 109 15.80 11.06 9.43
CA VAL A 109 14.39 11.40 9.61
C VAL A 109 14.28 12.84 10.11
N VAL A 110 13.52 13.67 9.43
CA VAL A 110 13.39 15.10 9.71
C VAL A 110 11.92 15.50 9.75
N LEU A 111 11.53 16.30 10.75
CA LEU A 111 10.22 16.94 10.79
C LEU A 111 10.23 18.17 9.87
N LYS A 112 9.44 18.15 8.79
CA LYS A 112 9.37 19.24 7.81
C LYS A 112 7.91 19.57 7.52
N HIS A 113 7.53 20.84 7.70
CA HIS A 113 6.13 21.30 7.60
C HIS A 113 5.17 20.46 8.45
N ASN A 114 5.55 20.19 9.71
CA ASN A 114 4.80 19.36 10.67
C ASN A 114 4.57 17.91 10.23
N VAL A 115 5.33 17.41 9.25
CA VAL A 115 5.25 16.03 8.77
C VAL A 115 6.64 15.40 8.82
N TRP A 116 6.75 14.22 9.43
CA TRP A 116 8.00 13.46 9.48
C TRP A 116 8.34 12.89 8.11
N ARG A 117 9.58 13.08 7.65
CA ARG A 117 10.05 12.65 6.33
C ARG A 117 11.45 12.05 6.41
N VAL A 118 11.64 10.95 5.69
CA VAL A 118 12.94 10.34 5.42
C VAL A 118 13.77 11.31 4.57
N LYS A 119 14.94 11.69 5.08
CA LYS A 119 15.85 12.73 4.54
C LYS A 119 15.17 14.07 4.24
N GLY A 120 14.01 14.35 4.84
CA GLY A 120 13.22 15.55 4.55
C GLY A 120 12.48 15.53 3.20
N ILE A 121 12.39 14.37 2.54
CA ILE A 121 11.84 14.21 1.19
C ILE A 121 10.52 13.44 1.20
N ILE A 122 10.55 12.17 1.58
CA ILE A 122 9.43 11.22 1.44
C ILE A 122 8.96 10.74 2.82
N GLN A 123 7.69 10.36 2.97
CA GLN A 123 7.15 9.88 4.24
C GLN A 123 7.37 8.38 4.45
N VAL A 124 7.43 7.59 3.38
CA VAL A 124 7.63 6.14 3.48
C VAL A 124 9.10 5.76 3.67
N SER A 125 9.35 4.71 4.45
CA SER A 125 10.69 4.11 4.66
C SER A 125 10.94 2.91 3.73
N ARG A 126 9.88 2.36 3.14
CA ARG A 126 9.96 1.20 2.24
C ARG A 126 9.22 1.43 0.94
N THR A 127 9.88 1.17 -0.19
CA THR A 127 9.31 1.32 -1.54
C THR A 127 9.96 0.35 -2.51
N ILE A 128 9.27 0.04 -3.61
CA ILE A 128 9.92 -0.47 -4.83
C ILE A 128 10.29 0.76 -5.69
N GLY A 129 11.49 0.78 -6.27
CA GLY A 129 12.02 1.93 -7.01
C GLY A 129 12.74 2.95 -6.13
N ASP A 130 12.57 4.25 -6.36
CA ASP A 130 13.32 5.32 -5.66
C ASP A 130 14.83 5.06 -5.63
N ALA A 131 15.38 4.63 -6.77
CA ALA A 131 16.76 4.19 -6.92
C ALA A 131 17.76 5.25 -6.39
N TYR A 132 17.45 6.53 -6.55
CA TYR A 132 18.25 7.66 -6.04
C TYR A 132 18.43 7.71 -4.52
N LEU A 133 17.55 7.06 -3.74
CA LEU A 133 17.67 6.92 -2.29
C LEU A 133 18.25 5.57 -1.88
N LYS A 134 18.41 4.63 -2.81
CA LYS A 134 18.92 3.29 -2.53
C LYS A 134 20.38 3.12 -2.93
N SER A 135 20.80 3.78 -4.00
CA SER A 135 22.18 3.74 -4.48
C SER A 135 22.69 5.14 -4.79
N SER A 136 23.87 5.47 -4.27
CA SER A 136 24.56 6.73 -4.56
C SER A 136 24.94 6.86 -6.04
N GLU A 137 24.96 5.76 -6.78
CA GLU A 137 25.10 5.71 -8.24
C GLU A 137 24.05 6.59 -8.96
N PHE A 138 22.83 6.67 -8.41
CA PHE A 138 21.72 7.42 -9.00
C PHE A 138 21.45 8.75 -8.30
N ASN A 139 22.22 9.09 -7.26
CA ASN A 139 22.15 10.38 -6.58
C ASN A 139 23.22 11.35 -7.12
N ARG A 140 23.27 11.53 -8.43
CA ARG A 140 24.24 12.38 -9.13
C ARG A 140 23.70 12.82 -10.47
N GLU A 141 24.44 13.68 -11.16
CA GLU A 141 24.13 14.02 -12.54
C GLU A 141 24.10 12.76 -13.44
N PRO A 142 23.13 12.65 -14.36
CA PRO A 142 22.24 13.70 -14.85
C PRO A 142 20.88 13.84 -14.12
N LEU A 143 20.68 13.25 -12.93
CA LEU A 143 19.46 13.47 -12.15
C LEU A 143 19.35 14.93 -11.69
N LEU A 144 18.15 15.50 -11.85
CA LEU A 144 17.86 16.88 -11.48
C LEU A 144 18.19 17.14 -10.01
N ALA A 145 18.83 18.27 -9.72
CA ALA A 145 19.25 18.67 -8.38
C ALA A 145 18.14 18.61 -7.33
N ARG A 146 16.88 18.89 -7.71
CA ARG A 146 15.71 18.81 -6.81
C ARG A 146 15.45 17.43 -6.22
N PHE A 147 15.96 16.37 -6.84
CA PHE A 147 15.86 15.00 -6.32
C PHE A 147 17.13 14.56 -5.60
N ARG A 148 18.26 15.26 -5.75
CA ARG A 148 19.52 14.83 -5.16
C ARG A 148 19.57 15.14 -3.67
N ILE A 149 20.04 14.19 -2.86
CA ILE A 149 20.33 14.46 -1.44
C ILE A 149 21.77 14.94 -1.26
N PRO A 150 22.02 15.88 -0.34
CA PRO A 150 23.38 16.37 -0.08
C PRO A 150 24.27 15.29 0.55
N GLY A 151 25.50 15.19 0.04
CA GLY A 151 26.53 14.29 0.54
C GLY A 151 26.36 12.84 0.08
N PRO A 152 27.45 12.05 0.10
CA PRO A 152 27.37 10.63 -0.20
C PRO A 152 26.64 9.87 0.91
N PHE A 153 26.04 8.75 0.54
CA PHE A 153 25.54 7.75 1.46
C PHE A 153 26.03 6.37 1.02
N HIS A 154 26.35 5.52 1.98
CA HIS A 154 26.94 4.19 1.73
C HIS A 154 25.95 3.04 1.97
N LYS A 155 24.84 3.31 2.65
CA LYS A 155 23.75 2.35 2.91
C LYS A 155 22.47 2.84 2.23
N PRO A 156 21.69 1.96 1.60
CA PRO A 156 20.36 2.31 1.07
C PRO A 156 19.51 2.98 2.15
N ILE A 157 18.90 4.12 1.84
CA ILE A 157 18.06 4.89 2.77
C ILE A 157 16.64 4.32 2.84
N LEU A 158 16.16 3.78 1.72
CA LEU A 158 14.86 3.10 1.62
C LEU A 158 15.06 1.60 1.43
N CYS A 159 14.14 0.81 1.96
CA CYS A 159 14.18 -0.64 1.87
C CYS A 159 13.09 -1.18 0.90
N PRO A 160 13.43 -2.07 -0.06
CA PRO A 160 12.45 -2.71 -0.93
C PRO A 160 11.80 -3.96 -0.32
N GLU A 161 12.26 -4.40 0.86
CA GLU A 161 11.80 -5.65 1.47
C GLU A 161 10.42 -5.49 2.12
N PRO A 162 9.43 -6.33 1.76
CA PRO A 162 8.11 -6.25 2.35
C PRO A 162 8.08 -6.75 3.79
N SER A 163 7.26 -6.13 4.63
CA SER A 163 6.73 -6.83 5.81
C SER A 163 5.69 -7.84 5.34
N ILE A 164 5.74 -9.07 5.85
CA ILE A 164 4.81 -10.15 5.47
C ILE A 164 4.09 -10.65 6.72
N GLU A 165 2.76 -10.61 6.69
CA GLU A 165 1.88 -11.18 7.71
C GLU A 165 1.20 -12.43 7.14
N GLU A 166 1.12 -13.49 7.94
CA GLU A 166 0.43 -14.73 7.59
C GLU A 166 -0.84 -14.88 8.44
N HIS A 167 -2.00 -14.88 7.79
CA HIS A 167 -3.29 -14.98 8.45
C HIS A 167 -4.00 -16.27 8.05
N ARG A 168 -4.22 -17.18 9.00
CA ARG A 168 -5.01 -18.39 8.76
C ARG A 168 -6.49 -18.01 8.69
N LEU A 169 -7.09 -18.23 7.52
CA LEU A 169 -8.49 -17.91 7.28
C LEU A 169 -9.41 -18.78 8.14
N CYS A 170 -10.43 -18.16 8.73
CA CYS A 170 -11.48 -18.85 9.49
C CYS A 170 -12.89 -18.40 9.05
N ALA A 171 -13.93 -19.09 9.52
CA ALA A 171 -15.30 -18.86 9.07
C ALA A 171 -15.84 -17.46 9.42
N GLU A 172 -15.26 -16.83 10.43
CA GLU A 172 -15.58 -15.47 10.87
C GLU A 172 -15.03 -14.40 9.92
N ASP A 173 -14.05 -14.72 9.07
CA ASP A 173 -13.43 -13.78 8.13
C ASP A 173 -14.37 -13.52 6.95
N GLN A 174 -14.90 -12.29 6.85
CA GLN A 174 -15.94 -11.95 5.86
C GLN A 174 -15.39 -11.28 4.61
N PHE A 175 -14.46 -10.34 4.77
CA PHE A 175 -13.85 -9.62 3.66
C PHE A 175 -12.54 -8.95 4.06
N VAL A 176 -11.71 -8.64 3.08
CA VAL A 176 -10.48 -7.85 3.26
C VAL A 176 -10.55 -6.61 2.38
N ILE A 177 -10.25 -5.46 2.97
CA ILE A 177 -10.12 -4.17 2.28
C ILE A 177 -8.63 -3.91 2.07
N PHE A 178 -8.21 -3.79 0.81
CA PHE A 178 -6.90 -3.27 0.42
C PHE A 178 -7.10 -1.84 -0.07
N ALA A 179 -6.37 -0.88 0.50
CA ALA A 179 -6.43 0.48 -0.01
C ALA A 179 -5.11 1.24 0.15
N SER A 180 -4.92 2.25 -0.70
CA SER A 180 -3.86 3.24 -0.53
C SER A 180 -4.11 4.09 0.71
N ASP A 181 -3.05 4.72 1.21
CA ASP A 181 -3.07 5.72 2.29
C ASP A 181 -4.14 6.80 2.08
N GLY A 182 -4.41 7.23 0.85
CA GLY A 182 -5.47 8.19 0.54
C GLY A 182 -6.87 7.79 1.04
N LEU A 183 -7.16 6.51 1.29
CA LEU A 183 -8.37 6.10 2.03
C LEU A 183 -8.19 6.28 3.54
N TRP A 184 -7.07 5.77 4.06
CA TRP A 184 -6.77 5.64 5.49
C TRP A 184 -6.42 6.96 6.18
N GLU A 185 -6.05 7.99 5.42
CA GLU A 185 -5.94 9.38 5.91
C GLU A 185 -7.30 9.97 6.31
N HIS A 186 -8.39 9.40 5.81
CA HIS A 186 -9.74 9.93 5.96
C HIS A 186 -10.69 9.00 6.72
N LEU A 187 -10.48 7.69 6.69
CA LEU A 187 -11.31 6.73 7.41
C LEU A 187 -10.47 5.89 8.37
N SER A 188 -10.99 5.67 9.58
CA SER A 188 -10.47 4.65 10.48
C SER A 188 -10.73 3.24 9.93
N ASN A 189 -9.99 2.26 10.46
CA ASN A 189 -10.17 0.86 10.10
C ASN A 189 -11.61 0.39 10.35
N GLN A 190 -12.20 0.77 11.50
CA GLN A 190 -13.55 0.36 11.87
C GLN A 190 -14.61 1.02 10.99
N GLU A 191 -14.52 2.33 10.72
CA GLU A 191 -15.47 3.01 9.83
C GLU A 191 -15.51 2.39 8.42
N ALA A 192 -14.33 2.03 7.87
CA ALA A 192 -14.26 1.37 6.57
C ALA A 192 -14.92 -0.02 6.60
N VAL A 193 -14.67 -0.81 7.65
CA VAL A 193 -15.26 -2.13 7.84
C VAL A 193 -16.78 -2.04 8.02
N ASP A 194 -17.27 -1.08 8.80
CA ASP A 194 -18.71 -0.84 9.01
C ASP A 194 -19.41 -0.47 7.69
N ILE A 195 -18.77 0.39 6.88
CA ILE A 195 -19.30 0.75 5.55
C ILE A 195 -19.44 -0.48 4.67
N VAL A 196 -18.45 -1.38 4.65
CA VAL A 196 -18.48 -2.62 3.86
C VAL A 196 -19.54 -3.58 4.38
N HIS A 197 -19.66 -3.73 5.70
CA HIS A 197 -20.61 -4.65 6.33
C HIS A 197 -22.06 -4.23 6.14
N CYS A 198 -22.35 -2.93 6.27
CA CYS A 198 -23.71 -2.38 6.23
C CYS A 198 -24.20 -2.02 4.81
N SER A 199 -23.41 -2.32 3.77
CA SER A 199 -23.72 -1.92 2.39
C SER A 199 -23.79 -3.10 1.42
N PRO A 200 -24.54 -2.97 0.31
CA PRO A 200 -24.47 -3.94 -0.78
C PRO A 200 -23.06 -4.05 -1.35
N ARG A 201 -22.66 -5.27 -1.74
CA ARG A 201 -21.35 -5.54 -2.35
C ARG A 201 -21.13 -4.75 -3.65
N ASN A 202 -22.17 -4.56 -4.45
CA ASN A 202 -22.08 -3.81 -5.70
C ASN A 202 -21.77 -2.33 -5.44
N GLY A 203 -20.68 -1.85 -6.03
CA GLY A 203 -20.23 -0.46 -5.90
C GLY A 203 -19.60 -0.14 -4.55
N ILE A 204 -19.17 -1.15 -3.77
CA ILE A 204 -18.66 -0.92 -2.42
C ILE A 204 -17.37 -0.10 -2.40
N ALA A 205 -16.43 -0.36 -3.32
CA ALA A 205 -15.19 0.42 -3.43
C ALA A 205 -15.50 1.90 -3.71
N ARG A 206 -16.45 2.19 -4.61
CA ARG A 206 -16.91 3.55 -4.88
C ARG A 206 -17.54 4.22 -3.66
N ARG A 207 -18.22 3.45 -2.81
CA ARG A 207 -18.82 3.96 -1.57
C ARG A 207 -17.75 4.33 -0.54
N LEU A 208 -16.72 3.51 -0.38
CA LEU A 208 -15.55 3.82 0.47
C LEU A 208 -14.84 5.08 -0.03
N ILE A 209 -14.56 5.18 -1.33
CA ILE A 209 -13.97 6.40 -1.93
C ILE A 209 -14.84 7.63 -1.65
N LYS A 210 -16.16 7.53 -1.84
CA LYS A 210 -17.09 8.64 -1.57
C LYS A 210 -17.12 9.03 -0.08
N ALA A 211 -17.01 8.06 0.83
CA ALA A 211 -16.96 8.34 2.26
C ALA A 211 -15.66 9.08 2.64
N ALA A 212 -14.51 8.59 2.17
CA ALA A 212 -13.22 9.25 2.38
C ALA A 212 -13.20 10.68 1.82
N LEU A 213 -13.68 10.90 0.59
CA LEU A 213 -13.74 12.23 0.00
C LEU A 213 -14.71 13.19 0.72
N ARG A 214 -15.76 12.67 1.35
CA ARG A 214 -16.66 13.49 2.20
C ARG A 214 -15.95 13.92 3.47
N GLU A 215 -15.21 13.02 4.10
CA GLU A 215 -14.43 13.36 5.29
C GLU A 215 -13.26 14.31 4.94
N ALA A 216 -12.60 14.12 3.80
CA ALA A 216 -11.61 15.05 3.26
C ALA A 216 -12.20 16.46 3.08
N ALA A 217 -13.39 16.57 2.48
CA ALA A 217 -14.09 17.85 2.32
C ALA A 217 -14.42 18.49 3.67
N LYS A 218 -14.89 17.69 4.64
CA LYS A 218 -15.21 18.15 6.00
C LYS A 218 -13.98 18.67 6.75
N LYS A 219 -12.85 17.97 6.69
CA LYS A 219 -11.56 18.41 7.27
C LYS A 219 -11.06 19.74 6.67
N ARG A 220 -11.54 20.10 5.49
CA ARG A 220 -11.23 21.33 4.76
C ARG A 220 -12.38 22.35 4.80
N GLU A 221 -13.39 22.11 5.64
CA GLU A 221 -14.55 22.98 5.85
C GLU A 221 -15.26 23.35 4.53
N MET A 222 -15.33 22.41 3.59
CA MET A 222 -15.96 22.61 2.28
C MET A 222 -16.97 21.52 1.93
N ARG A 223 -17.80 21.79 0.92
CA ARG A 223 -18.77 20.81 0.43
C ARG A 223 -18.06 19.79 -0.45
N TYR A 224 -18.51 18.54 -0.37
CA TYR A 224 -18.07 17.47 -1.28
C TYR A 224 -18.23 17.84 -2.77
N SER A 225 -19.28 18.60 -3.13
CA SER A 225 -19.48 19.08 -4.51
C SER A 225 -18.38 20.02 -4.99
N ASP A 226 -17.80 20.79 -4.07
CA ASP A 226 -16.79 21.80 -4.38
C ASP A 226 -15.43 21.13 -4.49
N LEU A 227 -15.13 20.19 -3.57
CA LEU A 227 -13.95 19.33 -3.65
C LEU A 227 -13.82 18.62 -5.00
N LYS A 228 -14.94 18.11 -5.55
CA LYS A 228 -14.95 17.42 -6.85
C LYS A 228 -14.66 18.32 -8.05
N LYS A 229 -14.83 19.63 -7.91
CA LYS A 229 -14.60 20.61 -8.99
C LYS A 229 -13.17 21.13 -8.98
N ILE A 230 -12.35 20.78 -7.99
CA ILE A 230 -10.96 21.22 -7.90
C ILE A 230 -10.15 20.58 -9.03
N ASP A 231 -9.42 21.42 -9.76
CA ASP A 231 -8.60 21.01 -10.88
C ASP A 231 -7.47 20.06 -10.48
N ARG A 232 -7.09 19.21 -11.44
CA ARG A 232 -5.90 18.37 -11.35
C ARG A 232 -4.66 19.23 -11.11
N GLY A 233 -3.85 18.85 -10.11
CA GLY A 233 -2.68 19.60 -9.66
C GLY A 233 -2.90 20.23 -8.30
N VAL A 234 -3.95 21.03 -8.15
CA VAL A 234 -4.33 21.65 -6.87
C VAL A 234 -5.00 20.64 -5.94
N ARG A 235 -5.72 19.66 -6.50
CA ARG A 235 -6.43 18.60 -5.76
C ARG A 235 -5.59 17.88 -4.71
N ARG A 236 -4.29 17.69 -4.96
CA ARG A 236 -3.36 17.01 -4.03
C ARG A 236 -3.13 17.75 -2.72
N HIS A 237 -3.49 19.03 -2.64
CA HIS A 237 -3.51 19.74 -1.36
C HIS A 237 -4.69 19.35 -0.47
N PHE A 238 -5.72 18.72 -1.03
CA PHE A 238 -6.96 18.38 -0.35
C PHE A 238 -7.05 16.90 0.01
N HIS A 239 -6.68 16.02 -0.93
CA HIS A 239 -6.62 14.57 -0.73
C HIS A 239 -5.66 13.94 -1.75
N ASP A 240 -5.10 12.77 -1.41
CA ASP A 240 -4.30 11.99 -2.36
C ASP A 240 -5.19 11.12 -3.28
N ASP A 241 -4.58 10.44 -4.25
CA ASP A 241 -5.25 9.48 -5.09
C ASP A 241 -5.71 8.27 -4.24
N ILE A 242 -7.01 7.93 -4.34
CA ILE A 242 -7.64 6.87 -3.52
C ILE A 242 -7.89 5.64 -4.38
N THR A 243 -7.24 4.52 -4.04
CA THR A 243 -7.47 3.21 -4.66
C THR A 243 -7.97 2.22 -3.61
N VAL A 244 -9.03 1.47 -3.94
CA VAL A 244 -9.67 0.52 -3.01
C VAL A 244 -10.03 -0.77 -3.73
N VAL A 245 -9.67 -1.90 -3.14
CA VAL A 245 -10.10 -3.24 -3.54
C VAL A 245 -10.73 -3.92 -2.32
N VAL A 246 -11.93 -4.48 -2.48
CA VAL A 246 -12.60 -5.26 -1.42
C VAL A 246 -12.76 -6.69 -1.89
N LEU A 247 -12.11 -7.62 -1.19
CA LEU A 247 -12.21 -9.05 -1.44
C LEU A 247 -13.21 -9.66 -0.45
N PHE A 248 -14.39 -10.04 -0.92
CA PHE A 248 -15.34 -10.78 -0.12
C PHE A 248 -14.98 -12.26 -0.09
N MET A 249 -15.01 -12.85 1.10
CA MET A 249 -14.80 -14.26 1.32
C MET A 249 -16.14 -14.96 1.50
N GLU A 250 -16.21 -16.23 1.09
CA GLU A 250 -17.37 -17.07 1.36
C GLU A 250 -17.07 -17.98 2.56
N PRO A 251 -17.73 -17.76 3.72
CA PRO A 251 -17.52 -18.58 4.92
C PRO A 251 -17.72 -20.08 4.68
N ALA A 252 -18.63 -20.43 3.77
CA ALA A 252 -18.91 -21.80 3.38
C ALA A 252 -17.73 -22.48 2.66
N LEU A 253 -16.96 -21.73 1.86
CA LEU A 253 -15.77 -22.23 1.18
C LEU A 253 -14.57 -22.32 2.12
N ILE A 254 -14.47 -21.40 3.08
CA ILE A 254 -13.44 -21.45 4.13
C ILE A 254 -13.66 -22.66 5.05
N SER A 255 -14.90 -22.95 5.42
CA SER A 255 -15.27 -24.09 6.28
C SER A 255 -15.19 -25.44 5.55
N ARG A 256 -15.37 -25.47 4.22
CA ARG A 256 -15.30 -26.69 3.38
C ARG A 256 -13.90 -27.31 3.27
N ARG A 257 -12.89 -26.74 3.92
CA ARG A 257 -11.53 -27.29 4.02
C ARG A 257 -11.39 -28.60 4.79
N LEU A 258 -12.49 -29.21 5.23
CA LEU A 258 -12.49 -30.66 5.50
C LEU A 258 -12.54 -31.52 4.22
N TYR A 259 -12.88 -30.99 3.03
CA TYR A 259 -13.16 -31.80 1.82
C TYR A 259 -12.82 -31.14 0.45
N GLY A 260 -11.59 -30.64 0.26
CA GLY A 260 -10.89 -30.68 -1.06
C GLY A 260 -11.48 -29.98 -2.31
N GLY A 261 -12.24 -28.88 -2.21
CA GLY A 261 -12.76 -28.13 -3.39
C GLY A 261 -11.99 -26.84 -3.75
N PRO A 262 -12.19 -26.24 -4.94
CA PRO A 262 -11.53 -25.00 -5.36
C PRO A 262 -11.95 -23.79 -4.51
N LEU A 263 -10.98 -22.93 -4.21
CA LEU A 263 -10.99 -22.05 -3.03
C LEU A 263 -11.84 -20.78 -3.16
N LEU A 264 -11.92 -20.16 -4.34
CA LEU A 264 -12.48 -18.81 -4.52
C LEU A 264 -12.97 -18.62 -5.96
N SER A 265 -14.15 -18.01 -6.14
CA SER A 265 -14.60 -17.49 -7.45
C SER A 265 -14.41 -15.99 -7.48
N LEU A 266 -13.41 -15.52 -8.23
CA LEU A 266 -13.23 -14.10 -8.54
C LEU A 266 -14.24 -13.72 -9.63
N ARG A 267 -15.44 -13.27 -9.24
CA ARG A 267 -16.34 -12.57 -10.17
C ARG A 267 -16.01 -11.08 -10.15
N GLY A 268 -15.30 -10.61 -11.18
CA GLY A 268 -15.21 -9.19 -11.48
C GLY A 268 -16.63 -8.63 -11.72
N GLY A 269 -16.94 -7.48 -11.14
CA GLY A 269 -18.22 -6.81 -11.37
C GLY A 269 -18.34 -6.46 -12.85
N GLY A 270 -19.07 -7.29 -13.60
CA GLY A 270 -19.32 -7.09 -15.03
C GLY A 270 -20.20 -5.87 -15.25
N SER A 271 -19.57 -4.76 -15.60
CA SER A 271 -20.10 -3.80 -16.56
C SER A 271 -18.92 -3.43 -17.46
N THR A 272 -19.14 -3.59 -18.76
CA THR A 272 -18.23 -3.27 -19.87
C THR A 272 -17.32 -2.06 -19.60
N PRO A 273 -16.05 -2.09 -20.05
CA PRO A 273 -15.18 -0.93 -19.96
C PRO A 273 -15.72 0.15 -20.90
N THR A 274 -16.57 1.02 -20.36
CA THR A 274 -16.67 2.37 -20.92
C THR A 274 -15.31 2.99 -20.66
N PHE A 275 -14.60 3.31 -21.74
CA PHE A 275 -13.39 4.14 -21.71
C PHE A 275 -13.73 5.41 -20.95
N ALA A 276 -13.48 5.43 -19.65
CA ALA A 276 -13.52 6.62 -18.85
C ALA A 276 -12.28 7.42 -19.24
N GLN A 277 -12.51 8.44 -20.07
CA GLN A 277 -11.57 9.54 -20.26
C GLN A 277 -11.04 9.95 -18.88
N LYS A 278 -9.72 10.08 -18.81
CA LYS A 278 -8.99 10.63 -17.67
C LYS A 278 -9.58 12.02 -17.31
N CYS A 279 -10.50 12.07 -16.34
CA CYS A 279 -11.02 13.31 -15.71
C CYS A 279 -10.17 13.81 -14.54
#